data_AF-A0A9E2J9J2-F1
#
_entry.id   AF-A0A9E2J9J2-F1
#
_cell.length_a   1.000
_cell.length_b   1.000
_cell.length_c   1.000
_cell.angle_alpha   90.00
_cell.angle_beta   90.00
_cell.angle_gamma   90.00
#
_symmetry.space_group_name_H-M   'P 1'
#
loop_
_entity.id
_entity.type
_entity.pdbx_description
1 polymer ?
#
loop_
_entity_poly.entity_id
_entity_poly.type
_entity_poly.pdbx_seq_one_letter_code
_entity_poly.pdbx_strand_id
1 'polypeptide(L)'
;MKIDFLDRSNYLKGLLILIGKDNLVSEEERELVMKAGHKLGFEKQFCITAINEILENEYISNTPPHFSNKSIAKSFIIDGIKLAFIDHDYDDREIDYLKLIAEVNNIEGTWIDNALKDAWKLKSVINENLYLEIENFL
;
A
#
# COMPACT_ATOMS: atom_id res chain seq x y z
N MET A 1 -13.61 -6.88 -12.26
CA MET A 1 -13.10 -5.75 -13.06
C MET A 1 -11.60 -5.89 -13.14
N LYS A 2 -10.97 -5.61 -14.28
CA LYS A 2 -9.51 -5.69 -14.43
C LYS A 2 -8.87 -4.33 -14.15
N ILE A 3 -7.76 -4.30 -13.43
CA ILE A 3 -7.01 -3.09 -13.16
C ILE A 3 -6.29 -2.58 -14.42
N ASP A 4 -6.40 -1.28 -14.68
CA ASP A 4 -5.75 -0.62 -15.82
C ASP A 4 -4.28 -0.24 -15.52
N PHE A 5 -3.59 0.31 -16.52
CA PHE A 5 -2.18 0.70 -16.37
C PHE A 5 -1.96 1.84 -15.39
N LEU A 6 -2.86 2.83 -15.36
CA LEU A 6 -2.71 4.00 -14.50
C LEU A 6 -2.89 3.59 -13.04
N ASP A 7 -3.90 2.77 -12.75
CA ASP A 7 -4.14 2.24 -11.43
C ASP A 7 -2.99 1.34 -10.97
N ARG A 8 -2.38 0.53 -11.84
CA ARG A 8 -1.17 -0.25 -11.48
C ARG A 8 -0.03 0.65 -11.04
N SER A 9 0.24 1.72 -11.79
CA SER A 9 1.26 2.72 -11.46
C SER A 9 0.94 3.46 -10.15
N ASN A 10 -0.31 3.88 -9.97
CA ASN A 10 -0.76 4.52 -8.74
C ASN A 10 -0.67 3.58 -7.54
N TYR A 11 -0.94 2.28 -7.73
CA TYR A 11 -0.85 1.27 -6.69
C TYR A 11 0.58 1.13 -6.19
N LEU A 12 1.53 0.87 -7.10
CA LEU A 12 2.94 0.72 -6.71
C LEU A 12 3.50 2.02 -6.13
N LYS A 13 3.23 3.18 -6.75
CA LYS A 13 3.62 4.49 -6.21
C LYS A 13 3.06 4.71 -4.80
N GLY A 14 1.80 4.36 -4.59
CA GLY A 14 1.14 4.49 -3.30
C GLY A 14 1.81 3.66 -2.22
N LEU A 15 2.17 2.40 -2.52
CA LEU A 15 2.87 1.52 -1.59
C LEU A 15 4.28 2.01 -1.29
N LEU A 16 5.02 2.50 -2.30
CA LEU A 16 6.34 3.09 -2.09
C LEU A 16 6.26 4.29 -1.14
N ILE A 17 5.32 5.21 -1.35
CA ILE A 17 5.15 6.36 -0.47
C ILE A 17 4.78 5.94 0.96
N LEU A 18 3.99 4.86 1.10
CA LEU A 18 3.57 4.34 2.40
C LEU A 18 4.78 3.87 3.21
N ILE A 19 5.61 2.97 2.67
CA ILE A 19 6.83 2.46 3.34
C ILE A 19 7.89 3.54 3.57
N GLY A 20 7.79 4.67 2.88
CA GLY A 20 8.68 5.81 3.08
C GLY A 20 8.20 6.80 4.15
N LYS A 21 7.00 6.62 4.73
CA LYS A 21 6.40 7.61 5.65
C LYS A 21 7.13 7.69 6.98
N ASP A 22 7.60 6.57 7.48
CA ASP A 22 8.20 6.47 8.80
C ASP A 22 9.70 6.81 8.82
N ASN A 23 10.32 6.93 7.62
CA ASN A 23 11.74 7.06 7.32
C ASN A 23 12.59 5.81 7.58
N LEU A 24 11.96 4.63 7.67
CA LEU A 24 12.65 3.37 7.90
C LEU A 24 11.96 2.25 7.12
N VAL A 25 12.57 1.82 6.01
CA VAL A 25 12.02 0.68 5.25
C VAL A 25 12.59 -0.63 5.81
N SER A 26 11.75 -1.45 6.43
CA SER A 26 12.08 -2.80 6.90
C SER A 26 12.21 -3.81 5.74
N GLU A 27 12.90 -4.94 5.94
CA GLU A 27 13.03 -5.95 4.88
C GLU A 27 11.68 -6.60 4.53
N GLU A 28 10.82 -6.79 5.52
CA GLU A 28 9.46 -7.32 5.36
C GLU A 28 8.60 -6.42 4.44
N GLU A 29 8.70 -5.10 4.59
CA GLU A 29 8.06 -4.15 3.70
C GLU A 29 8.65 -4.19 2.30
N ARG A 30 9.98 -4.26 2.17
CA ARG A 30 10.66 -4.39 0.87
C ARG A 30 10.16 -5.61 0.13
N GLU A 31 10.08 -6.76 0.79
CA GLU A 31 9.60 -8.01 0.19
C GLU A 31 8.15 -7.90 -0.29
N LEU A 32 7.28 -7.26 0.48
CA LEU A 32 5.89 -7.08 0.13
C LEU A 32 5.72 -6.12 -1.06
N VAL A 33 6.41 -4.98 -1.06
CA VAL A 33 6.36 -4.03 -2.19
C VAL A 33 6.97 -4.65 -3.45
N MET A 34 8.05 -5.45 -3.32
CA MET A 34 8.61 -6.22 -4.42
C MET A 34 7.60 -7.22 -4.99
N LYS A 35 6.89 -7.94 -4.12
CA LYS A 35 5.83 -8.88 -4.51
C LYS A 35 4.69 -8.16 -5.23
N ALA A 36 4.24 -7.02 -4.70
CA ALA A 36 3.20 -6.20 -5.32
C ALA A 36 3.63 -5.70 -6.71
N GLY A 37 4.85 -5.15 -6.83
CA GLY A 37 5.41 -4.68 -8.09
C GLY A 37 5.46 -5.78 -9.15
N HIS A 38 5.94 -6.97 -8.80
CA HIS A 38 5.95 -8.13 -9.69
C HIS A 38 4.53 -8.53 -10.15
N LYS A 39 3.57 -8.59 -9.23
CA LYS A 39 2.17 -8.93 -9.53
C LYS A 39 1.50 -7.90 -10.46
N LEU A 40 1.82 -6.62 -10.28
CA LEU A 40 1.33 -5.53 -11.12
C LEU A 40 1.99 -5.49 -12.51
N GLY A 41 3.09 -6.24 -12.71
CA GLY A 41 3.80 -6.37 -13.98
C GLY A 41 4.98 -5.41 -14.13
N PHE A 42 5.50 -4.86 -13.04
CA PHE A 42 6.71 -4.02 -13.06
C PHE A 42 7.97 -4.89 -13.10
N GLU A 43 9.00 -4.35 -13.75
CA GLU A 43 10.29 -5.00 -13.86
C GLU A 43 10.99 -5.01 -12.49
N LYS A 44 11.72 -6.09 -12.20
CA LYS A 44 12.30 -6.33 -10.87
C LYS A 44 13.31 -5.26 -10.49
N GLN A 45 14.22 -4.90 -11.39
CA GLN A 45 15.23 -3.87 -11.14
C GLN A 45 14.60 -2.51 -10.91
N PHE A 46 13.53 -2.18 -11.65
CA PHE A 46 12.75 -0.96 -11.37
C PHE A 46 12.23 -0.92 -9.93
N CYS A 47 11.61 -2.01 -9.44
CA CYS A 47 11.11 -2.06 -8.06
C CYS A 47 12.23 -1.93 -7.03
N ILE A 48 13.36 -2.61 -7.22
CA ILE A 48 14.53 -2.53 -6.33
C ILE A 48 15.04 -1.09 -6.24
N THR A 49 15.23 -0.44 -7.40
CA THR A 49 15.71 0.95 -7.46
C THR A 49 14.71 1.89 -6.78
N ALA A 50 13.41 1.77 -7.09
CA ALA A 50 12.39 2.63 -6.50
C ALA A 50 12.30 2.51 -4.97
N ILE A 51 12.43 1.28 -4.43
CA ILE A 51 12.46 1.03 -2.99
C ILE A 51 13.71 1.64 -2.34
N ASN A 52 14.89 1.46 -2.94
CA ASN A 52 16.13 1.97 -2.37
C ASN A 52 16.21 3.50 -2.36
N GLU A 53 15.59 4.15 -3.35
CA GLU A 53 15.63 5.60 -3.51
C GLU A 53 14.48 6.31 -2.78
N ILE A 54 13.48 5.59 -2.25
CA ILE A 54 12.23 6.21 -1.77
C ILE A 54 12.43 7.24 -0.65
N LEU A 55 13.41 7.02 0.22
CA LEU A 55 13.73 7.91 1.34
C LEU A 55 14.50 9.17 0.91
N GLU A 56 15.19 9.11 -0.23
CA GLU A 56 16.05 10.18 -0.75
C GLU A 56 15.40 10.93 -1.93
N ASN A 57 14.31 10.39 -2.48
CA ASN A 57 13.69 10.89 -3.69
C ASN A 57 12.74 12.07 -3.40
N GLU A 58 13.30 13.27 -3.35
CA GLU A 58 12.54 14.53 -3.18
C GLU A 58 11.55 14.83 -4.32
N TYR A 59 11.67 14.14 -5.47
CA TYR A 59 10.82 14.33 -6.63
C TYR A 59 9.55 13.48 -6.59
N ILE A 60 9.44 12.53 -5.66
CA ILE A 60 8.22 11.74 -5.55
C ILE A 60 7.10 12.57 -4.92
N SER A 61 6.05 12.81 -5.70
CA SER A 61 4.88 13.54 -5.19
C SER A 61 4.19 12.69 -4.11
N ASN A 62 4.10 13.23 -2.90
CA ASN A 62 3.36 12.70 -1.75
C ASN A 62 1.82 12.74 -1.92
N THR A 63 1.33 13.01 -3.13
CA THR A 63 -0.10 13.12 -3.41
C THR A 63 -0.75 11.74 -3.28
N PRO A 64 -1.81 11.59 -2.47
CA PRO A 64 -2.55 10.34 -2.33
C PRO A 64 -3.05 9.82 -3.69
N PRO A 65 -2.87 8.52 -4.00
CA PRO A 65 -3.36 7.96 -5.26
C PRO A 65 -4.88 8.03 -5.34
N HIS A 66 -5.38 8.49 -6.48
CA HIS A 66 -6.77 8.36 -6.89
C HIS A 66 -6.89 7.22 -7.90
N PHE A 67 -7.78 6.28 -7.64
CA PHE A 67 -8.00 5.10 -8.47
C PHE A 67 -9.23 5.25 -9.35
N SER A 68 -9.28 4.52 -10.46
CA SER A 68 -10.43 4.52 -11.36
C SER A 68 -11.71 3.97 -10.72
N ASN A 69 -11.58 3.17 -9.65
CA ASN A 69 -12.69 2.49 -9.00
C ASN A 69 -12.49 2.36 -7.48
N LYS A 70 -13.57 2.59 -6.71
CA LYS A 70 -13.58 2.45 -5.25
C LYS A 70 -13.14 1.06 -4.76
N SER A 71 -13.40 -0.01 -5.52
CA SER A 71 -12.97 -1.37 -5.18
C SER A 71 -11.46 -1.55 -5.24
N ILE A 72 -10.79 -0.89 -6.19
CA ILE A 72 -9.33 -0.89 -6.30
C ILE A 72 -8.74 -0.05 -5.16
N ALA A 73 -9.33 1.11 -4.88
CA ALA A 73 -8.92 1.93 -3.75
C ALA A 73 -9.06 1.19 -2.41
N LYS A 74 -10.16 0.45 -2.21
CA LYS A 74 -10.34 -0.39 -1.02
C LYS A 74 -9.30 -1.51 -0.95
N SER A 75 -9.03 -2.19 -2.06
CA SER A 75 -7.96 -3.18 -2.14
C SER A 75 -6.61 -2.59 -1.75
N PHE A 76 -6.27 -1.41 -2.29
CA PHE A 76 -5.07 -0.67 -1.92
C PHE A 76 -5.01 -0.41 -0.42
N ILE A 77 -6.09 0.10 0.16
CA ILE A 77 -6.11 0.42 1.59
C ILE A 77 -5.91 -0.84 2.44
N ILE A 78 -6.54 -1.96 2.09
CA ILE A 78 -6.35 -3.22 2.83
C ILE A 78 -4.91 -3.72 2.73
N ASP A 79 -4.31 -3.70 1.54
CA ASP A 79 -2.91 -4.12 1.38
C ASP A 79 -1.94 -3.16 2.07
N GLY A 80 -2.23 -1.86 2.07
CA GLY A 80 -1.49 -0.86 2.83
C GLY A 80 -1.62 -1.04 4.35
N ILE A 81 -2.79 -1.41 4.85
CA ILE A 81 -2.97 -1.77 6.27
C ILE A 81 -2.15 -3.03 6.60
N LYS A 82 -2.13 -4.05 5.73
CA LYS A 82 -1.30 -5.23 5.98
C LYS A 82 0.19 -4.87 6.03
N LEU A 83 0.61 -3.96 5.15
CA LEU A 83 1.99 -3.46 5.08
C LEU A 83 2.38 -2.71 6.35
N ALA A 84 1.59 -1.71 6.77
CA ALA A 84 1.85 -0.91 7.97
C ALA A 84 1.83 -1.73 9.30
N PHE A 85 1.35 -2.98 9.28
CA PHE A 85 1.29 -3.84 10.46
C PHE A 85 2.31 -4.98 10.44
N ILE A 86 3.13 -5.09 9.38
CA ILE A 86 3.98 -6.26 9.14
C ILE A 86 5.16 -6.34 10.11
N ASP A 87 5.72 -5.21 10.52
CA ASP A 87 6.88 -5.09 11.40
C ASP A 87 6.52 -4.83 12.88
N HIS A 88 5.23 -4.98 13.20
CA HIS A 88 4.64 -4.88 14.54
C HIS A 88 4.57 -3.50 15.19
N ASP A 89 4.98 -2.40 14.55
CA ASP A 89 4.77 -1.03 15.05
C ASP A 89 4.32 -0.11 13.90
N TYR A 90 3.00 0.09 13.77
CA TYR A 90 2.49 1.02 12.77
C TYR A 90 2.74 2.47 13.20
N ASP A 91 3.05 3.33 12.23
CA ASP A 91 3.24 4.77 12.46
C ASP A 91 1.95 5.55 12.16
N ASP A 92 1.62 6.56 12.98
CA ASP A 92 0.44 7.41 12.77
C ASP A 92 0.44 8.07 11.37
N ARG A 93 1.62 8.36 10.80
CA ARG A 93 1.81 8.94 9.46
C ARG A 93 1.34 8.00 8.35
N GLU A 94 1.51 6.70 8.52
CA GLU A 94 1.03 5.69 7.57
C GLU A 94 -0.49 5.58 7.60
N ILE A 95 -1.07 5.56 8.80
CA ILE A 95 -2.52 5.49 8.99
C ILE A 95 -3.20 6.75 8.45
N ASP A 96 -2.64 7.92 8.71
CA ASP A 96 -3.16 9.18 8.17
C ASP A 96 -3.07 9.23 6.64
N TYR A 97 -2.00 8.67 6.06
CA TYR A 97 -1.90 8.53 4.61
C TYR A 97 -2.98 7.60 4.03
N LEU A 98 -3.27 6.46 4.67
CA LEU A 98 -4.34 5.56 4.25
C LEU A 98 -5.73 6.20 4.38
N LYS A 99 -5.97 7.01 5.42
CA LYS A 99 -7.21 7.79 5.58
C LYS A 99 -7.37 8.85 4.48
N LEU A 100 -6.30 9.57 4.14
CA LEU A 100 -6.31 10.52 3.02
C LEU A 100 -6.67 9.82 1.70
N ILE A 101 -6.16 8.61 1.47
CA ILE A 101 -6.50 7.81 0.28
C ILE A 101 -7.99 7.44 0.27
N ALA A 102 -8.55 7.05 1.43
CA ALA A 102 -9.97 6.79 1.55
C ALA A 102 -10.81 8.04 1.19
N GLU A 103 -10.41 9.21 1.69
CA GLU A 103 -11.07 10.49 1.42
C GLU A 103 -11.06 10.85 -0.08
N VAL A 104 -9.88 10.89 -0.72
CA VAL A 104 -9.79 11.29 -2.13
C VAL A 104 -10.50 10.32 -3.07
N ASN A 105 -10.63 9.04 -2.68
CA ASN A 105 -11.35 8.02 -3.44
C ASN A 105 -12.85 7.93 -3.07
N ASN A 106 -13.36 8.87 -2.26
CA ASN A 106 -14.75 8.92 -1.82
C ASN A 106 -15.21 7.61 -1.15
N ILE A 107 -14.35 7.01 -0.33
CA ILE A 107 -14.71 5.85 0.49
C ILE A 107 -15.37 6.40 1.77
N GLU A 108 -16.67 6.18 1.86
CA GLU A 108 -17.53 6.84 2.85
C GLU A 108 -17.51 6.18 4.24
N GLY A 109 -17.84 7.00 5.24
CA GLY A 109 -18.20 6.57 6.58
C GLY A 109 -17.05 5.94 7.37
N THR A 110 -17.39 5.04 8.27
CA THR A 110 -16.43 4.38 9.18
C THR A 110 -15.73 3.18 8.54
N TRP A 111 -15.71 3.09 7.20
CA TRP A 111 -15.22 1.89 6.52
C TRP A 111 -13.75 1.63 6.84
N ILE A 112 -12.90 2.67 6.72
CA ILE A 112 -11.47 2.53 7.02
C ILE A 112 -11.24 2.27 8.51
N ASP A 113 -12.00 2.93 9.40
CA ASP A 113 -11.89 2.69 10.84
C ASP A 113 -12.23 1.25 11.21
N ASN A 114 -13.21 0.66 10.54
CA ASN A 114 -13.56 -0.74 10.71
C ASN A 114 -12.47 -1.67 10.16
N ALA A 115 -11.94 -1.37 8.97
CA ALA A 115 -10.83 -2.14 8.39
C ALA A 115 -9.59 -2.13 9.30
N LEU A 116 -9.22 -0.98 9.86
CA LEU A 116 -8.14 -0.83 10.83
C LEU A 116 -8.39 -1.63 12.11
N LYS A 117 -9.61 -1.56 12.66
CA LYS A 117 -9.99 -2.34 13.85
C LYS A 117 -9.92 -3.84 13.60
N ASP A 118 -10.32 -4.30 12.42
CA ASP A 118 -10.30 -5.72 12.10
C ASP A 118 -8.87 -6.22 11.86
N ALA A 119 -8.02 -5.43 11.21
CA ALA A 119 -6.60 -5.72 11.09
C ALA A 119 -5.90 -5.78 12.46
N TRP A 120 -6.24 -4.85 13.37
CA TRP A 120 -5.69 -4.85 14.72
C TRP A 120 -5.99 -6.13 15.51
N LYS A 121 -7.18 -6.70 15.35
CA LYS A 121 -7.55 -8.00 15.95
C LYS A 121 -6.76 -9.18 15.36
N LEU A 122 -6.25 -9.04 14.14
CA LEU A 122 -5.55 -10.08 13.38
C LEU A 122 -4.02 -9.90 13.36
N LYS A 123 -3.48 -8.91 14.09
CA LYS A 123 -2.04 -8.55 14.12
C LYS A 123 -1.10 -9.73 14.40
N SER A 124 -1.58 -10.78 15.07
CA SER A 124 -0.80 -11.99 15.39
C SER A 124 -0.86 -13.10 14.32
N VAL A 125 -1.54 -12.88 13.19
CA VAL A 125 -1.84 -13.91 12.17
C VAL A 125 -1.32 -13.52 10.78
N ILE A 126 -0.72 -12.34 10.62
CA ILE A 126 -0.07 -11.91 9.38
C ILE A 126 1.13 -12.84 9.15
N ASN A 127 1.00 -13.74 8.17
CA ASN A 127 1.86 -14.90 7.93
C ASN A 127 2.71 -14.68 6.67
N GLU A 128 3.83 -15.39 6.53
CA GLU A 128 4.85 -15.27 5.46
C GLU A 128 4.31 -15.43 4.01
N ASN A 129 3.04 -15.82 3.83
CA ASN A 129 2.36 -15.89 2.54
C ASN A 129 1.22 -14.87 2.44
N LEU A 130 1.54 -13.59 2.64
CA LEU A 130 0.56 -12.52 2.60
C LEU A 130 -0.09 -12.39 1.22
N TYR A 131 -1.38 -12.73 1.13
CA TYR A 131 -2.18 -12.49 -0.07
C TYR A 131 -2.42 -10.99 -0.24
N LEU A 132 -2.14 -10.46 -1.43
CA LEU A 132 -2.45 -9.07 -1.78
C LEU A 132 -3.85 -9.01 -2.41
N GLU A 133 -4.73 -8.17 -1.87
CA GLU A 133 -6.08 -7.93 -2.38
C GLU A 133 -6.07 -7.52 -3.86
N ILE A 134 -4.98 -6.88 -4.32
CA ILE A 134 -4.85 -6.47 -5.72
C ILE A 134 -4.90 -7.65 -6.69
N GLU A 135 -4.55 -8.85 -6.23
CA GLU A 135 -4.61 -10.08 -7.02
C GLU A 135 -6.02 -10.41 -7.50
N ASN A 136 -7.07 -9.90 -6.83
CA ASN A 136 -8.46 -10.04 -7.28
C ASN A 136 -8.79 -9.27 -8.58
N PHE A 137 -7.90 -8.37 -9.01
CA PHE A 137 -8.13 -7.45 -10.13
C PHE A 137 -7.15 -7.64 -11.30
N LEU A 138 -6.23 -8.60 -11.22
CA LEU A 138 -5.19 -8.86 -12.23
C LEU A 138 -5.69 -9.66 -13.43
#